data_AF-A0A7J3BK14-F1
#
_entry.id   AF-A0A7J3BK14-F1
#
_cell.length_a   1.000
_cell.length_b   1.000
_cell.length_c   1.000
_cell.angle_alpha   90.00
_cell.angle_beta   90.00
_cell.angle_gamma   90.00
#
_symmetry.space_group_name_H-M   'P 1'
#
loop_
_entity.id
_entity.type
_entity.pdbx_description
1 polymer ?
#
loop_
_entity_poly.entity_id
_entity_poly.type
_entity_poly.pdbx_seq_one_letter_code
_entity_poly.pdbx_strand_id
1 'polypeptide(L)' 'MEIPPISYLGSSVDVLRRVLKRGLNDNQLILLRELSSCSYRSLTHALRSISRKYNIPISTLKTNAKILKELGIIEVNEGK' A
#
# COMPACT_ATOMS: atom_id res chain seq x y z
N MET A 1 -13.36 -15.16 38.77
CA MET A 1 -13.49 -15.14 37.30
C MET A 1 -12.11 -15.41 36.74
N GLU A 2 -11.92 -16.54 36.05
CA GLU A 2 -10.64 -16.83 35.39
C GLU A 2 -10.51 -16.01 34.11
N ILE A 3 -9.34 -15.42 33.90
CA ILE A 3 -9.04 -14.67 32.68
C ILE A 3 -8.77 -15.71 31.58
N PRO A 4 -9.47 -15.66 30.44
CA PRO A 4 -9.24 -16.63 29.38
C PRO A 4 -7.80 -16.50 28.84
N PRO A 5 -7.18 -17.62 28.41
CA PRO A 5 -5.79 -17.63 27.94
C PRO A 5 -5.54 -16.73 26.72
N ILE A 6 -6.62 -16.38 25.99
CA ILE A 6 -6.60 -15.44 24.89
C ILE A 6 -7.82 -14.53 25.04
N SER A 7 -7.59 -13.22 25.01
CA SER A 7 -8.64 -12.20 25.03
C SER A 7 -8.66 -11.46 23.69
N TYR A 8 -9.85 -11.31 23.11
CA TYR A 8 -10.05 -10.48 21.93
C TYR A 8 -9.94 -9.00 22.33
N LEU A 9 -8.90 -8.31 21.85
CA LEU A 9 -8.63 -6.91 22.17
C LEU A 9 -9.49 -5.90 21.37
N GLY A 10 -10.49 -6.37 20.63
CA GLY A 10 -11.44 -5.54 19.88
C GLY A 10 -11.09 -5.31 18.40
N SER A 11 -12.10 -4.85 17.64
CA SER A 11 -12.03 -4.50 16.21
C SER A 11 -11.63 -3.05 15.98
N SER A 12 -10.89 -2.44 16.91
CA SER A 12 -10.53 -1.02 16.80
C SER A 12 -9.80 -0.76 15.48
N VAL A 13 -10.10 0.38 14.87
CA VAL A 13 -9.43 0.85 13.65
C VAL A 13 -7.90 0.83 13.83
N ASP A 14 -7.39 1.07 15.03
CA ASP A 14 -5.95 1.01 15.32
C ASP A 14 -5.37 -0.40 15.28
N VAL A 15 -6.15 -1.42 15.68
CA VAL A 15 -5.76 -2.83 15.56
C VAL A 15 -5.70 -3.20 14.07
N LEU A 16 -6.73 -2.84 13.30
CA LEU A 16 -6.76 -3.09 11.86
C LEU A 16 -5.66 -2.32 11.12
N ARG A 17 -5.36 -1.08 11.50
CA ARG A 17 -4.25 -0.29 10.95
C ARG A 17 -2.90 -0.97 11.19
N ARG A 18 -2.68 -1.55 12.36
CA ARG A 18 -1.45 -2.32 12.67
C ARG A 18 -1.37 -3.61 11.84
N VAL A 19 -2.48 -4.32 11.68
CA VAL A 19 -2.54 -5.53 10.84
C VAL A 19 -2.27 -5.18 9.37
N LEU A 20 -2.91 -4.14 8.84
CA LEU A 20 -2.70 -3.67 7.47
C LEU A 20 -1.25 -3.21 7.23
N LYS A 21 -0.66 -2.47 8.18
CA LYS A 21 0.76 -2.08 8.11
C LYS A 21 1.71 -3.28 8.12
N ARG A 22 1.33 -4.39 8.77
CA ARG A 22 2.14 -5.62 8.80
C ARG A 22 1.91 -6.49 7.57
N GLY A 23 0.73 -6.41 6.97
CA GLY A 23 0.38 -7.10 5.72
C GLY A 23 0.90 -6.40 4.47
N LEU A 24 1.06 -5.07 4.49
CA LEU A 24 1.66 -4.30 3.41
C LEU A 24 3.17 -4.18 3.61
N ASN A 25 3.95 -4.52 2.58
CA ASN A 25 5.40 -4.34 2.61
C ASN A 25 5.79 -2.85 2.41
N ASP A 26 7.04 -2.51 2.71
CA ASP A 26 7.53 -1.13 2.66
C ASP A 26 7.36 -0.48 1.28
N ASN A 27 7.55 -1.23 0.20
CA ASN A 27 7.40 -0.72 -1.16
C ASN A 27 5.93 -0.40 -1.49
N GLN A 28 4.97 -1.19 -0.97
CA GLN A 28 3.54 -0.90 -1.09
C GLN A 28 3.17 0.35 -0.29
N LEU A 29 3.70 0.52 0.92
CA LEU A 29 3.46 1.72 1.72
C LEU A 29 4.03 2.98 1.06
N ILE A 30 5.23 2.89 0.48
CA ILE A 30 5.83 3.99 -0.30
C ILE A 30 4.95 4.34 -1.50
N LEU A 31 4.50 3.34 -2.27
CA LEU A 31 3.60 3.55 -3.40
C LEU A 31 2.33 4.28 -2.98
N LEU A 32 1.64 3.80 -1.94
CA LEU A 32 0.39 4.40 -1.47
C LEU A 32 0.59 5.82 -0.96
N ARG A 33 1.69 6.09 -0.25
CA ARG A 33 2.01 7.44 0.23
C ARG A 33 2.26 8.41 -0.92
N GLU A 34 3.05 8.01 -1.92
CA GLU A 34 3.38 8.89 -3.04
C GLU A 34 2.15 9.11 -3.94
N LEU A 35 1.38 8.07 -4.23
CA LEU A 35 0.16 8.18 -5.05
C LEU A 35 -0.92 9.05 -4.39
N SER A 36 -1.00 9.07 -3.06
CA SER A 36 -1.96 9.92 -2.33
C SER A 36 -1.49 11.37 -2.19
N SER A 37 -0.19 11.62 -2.23
CA SER A 37 0.40 12.95 -1.95
C SER A 37 0.80 13.72 -3.21
N CYS A 38 0.86 13.07 -4.37
CA CYS A 38 1.33 13.67 -5.61
C CYS A 38 0.36 13.40 -6.77
N SER A 39 0.14 14.44 -7.60
CA SER A 39 -0.57 14.27 -8.86
C SER A 39 0.37 13.71 -9.92
N TYR A 40 0.09 12.49 -10.38
CA TYR A 40 0.81 11.86 -11.49
C TYR A 40 -0.10 11.73 -12.71
N ARG A 41 0.45 12.02 -13.89
CA ARG A 41 -0.26 11.91 -15.17
C ARG A 41 -0.65 10.48 -15.54
N SER A 42 0.03 9.47 -14.99
CA SER A 42 -0.27 8.05 -15.19
C SER A 42 0.45 7.20 -14.14
N LEU A 43 0.03 5.94 -13.98
CA LEU A 43 0.72 4.99 -13.11
C LEU A 43 2.18 4.81 -13.56
N THR A 44 2.45 4.68 -14.86
CA THR A 44 3.82 4.56 -15.39
C THR A 44 4.70 5.75 -15.00
N HIS A 45 4.15 6.97 -15.05
CA HIS A 45 4.88 8.16 -14.61
C HIS A 45 5.16 8.13 -13.10
N ALA A 46 4.19 7.72 -12.28
CA ALA A 46 4.36 7.54 -10.85
C ALA A 46 5.47 6.53 -10.53
N LEU A 47 5.41 5.33 -11.12
CA LEU A 47 6.41 4.28 -10.86
C LEU A 47 7.83 4.71 -11.24
N ARG A 48 7.99 5.43 -12.36
CA ARG A 48 9.31 5.98 -12.76
C ARG A 48 9.80 7.07 -11.80
N SER A 49 8.90 7.92 -11.31
CA SER A 49 9.26 8.97 -10.34
C SER A 49 9.70 8.35 -9.01
N ILE A 50 8.90 7.41 -8.48
CA ILE A 50 9.16 6.70 -7.22
C ILE A 50 10.44 5.87 -7.32
N SER A 51 10.66 5.18 -8.45
CA SER A 51 11.88 4.41 -8.69
C SER A 51 13.14 5.27 -8.54
N ARG A 52 13.14 6.46 -9.15
CA ARG A 52 14.27 7.41 -9.04
C ARG A 52 14.42 7.98 -7.64
N LYS A 53 13.31 8.36 -7.00
CA LYS A 53 13.30 9.02 -5.69
C LYS A 53 13.76 8.08 -4.56
N TYR A 54 13.40 6.81 -4.62
CA TYR A 54 13.66 5.84 -3.55
C TYR A 54 14.68 4.76 -3.93
N ASN A 55 15.25 4.83 -5.13
CA ASN A 55 16.16 3.81 -5.68
C ASN A 55 15.57 2.39 -5.66
N ILE A 56 14.28 2.25 -5.97
CA ILE A 56 13.57 0.96 -6.03
C ILE A 56 13.45 0.54 -7.50
N PRO A 57 13.76 -0.73 -7.86
CA PRO A 57 13.59 -1.21 -9.22
C PRO A 57 12.16 -1.06 -9.76
N ILE A 58 12.01 -0.65 -11.01
CA ILE A 58 10.70 -0.50 -11.66
C ILE A 58 9.92 -1.82 -11.66
N SER A 59 10.59 -2.96 -11.85
CA SER A 59 9.97 -4.29 -11.79
C SER A 59 9.35 -4.58 -10.42
N THR A 60 10.06 -4.24 -9.34
CA THR A 60 9.56 -4.33 -7.96
C THR A 60 8.34 -3.45 -7.77
N LEU A 61 8.39 -2.19 -8.22
CA LEU A 61 7.25 -1.28 -8.11
C LEU A 61 6.05 -1.73 -8.94
N LYS A 62 6.27 -2.27 -10.15
CA LYS A 62 5.20 -2.84 -10.98
C LYS A 62 4.51 -4.02 -10.31
N THR A 63 5.29 -4.93 -9.72
CA THR A 63 4.76 -6.08 -8.99
C THR A 63 3.91 -5.63 -7.81
N ASN A 64 4.40 -4.68 -7.02
CA ASN A 64 3.65 -4.14 -5.88
C ASN A 64 2.40 -3.38 -6.31
N ALA A 65 2.47 -2.58 -7.38
CA ALA A 65 1.30 -1.89 -7.93
C ALA A 65 0.25 -2.89 -8.46
N LYS A 66 0.68 -3.99 -9.10
CA LYS A 66 -0.23 -5.06 -9.54
C LYS A 66 -0.97 -5.68 -8.35
N ILE A 67 -0.24 -6.05 -7.29
CA ILE A 67 -0.85 -6.60 -6.06
C ILE A 67 -1.83 -5.60 -5.44
N LEU A 68 -1.46 -4.32 -5.33
CA LEU A 68 -2.36 -3.29 -4.80
C LEU A 68 -3.63 -3.10 -5.65
N LYS A 69 -3.51 -3.25 -6.99
CA LYS A 69 -4.66 -3.22 -7.90
C LYS A 69 -5.56 -4.45 -7.72
N GLU A 70 -4.98 -5.63 -7.61
CA GLU A 70 -5.71 -6.88 -7.37
C GLU A 70 -6.46 -6.86 -6.03
N LEU A 71 -5.91 -6.19 -5.02
CA LEU A 71 -6.57 -5.96 -3.73
C LEU A 71 -7.63 -4.84 -3.76
N GLY A 72 -7.81 -4.15 -4.90
CA GLY A 72 -8.74 -3.03 -5.03
C GLY A 72 -8.33 -1.76 -4.26
N ILE A 73 -7.06 -1.66 -3.83
CA ILE A 73 -6.54 -0.52 -3.06
C ILE A 73 -6.21 0.66 -3.99
N ILE A 74 -5.78 0.36 -5.22
CA ILE A 74 -5.53 1.37 -6.26
C ILE A 74 -6.28 1.03 -7.53
N GLU A 75 -6.72 2.07 -8.24
CA GLU A 75 -7.30 1.98 -9.57
C GLU A 75 -6.51 2.86 -10.54
N VAL A 76 -6.37 2.42 -11.79
CA VAL A 76 -5.74 3.20 -12.84
C VAL A 76 -6.85 3.72 -13.74
N ASN A 77 -7.19 4.98 -13.56
CA ASN A 77 -8.10 5.67 -14.46
C ASN A 77 -7.32 6.02 -15.73
N GLU A 78 -7.52 5.25 -16.79
CA GLU A 78 -7.11 5.67 -18.13
C GLU A 78 -8.02 6.84 -18.50
N GLY A 79 -7.44 8.04 -18.59
CA GLY A 79 -8.20 9.26 -18.89
C GLY A 79 -9.05 9.05 -20.13
N LYS A 80 -10.37 9.24 -19.98
CA LYS A 80 -11.25 9.57 -21.09
C LYS A 80 -10.99 11.00 -21.54
#